data_AF-A0A7H0K0B8-F1
#
_entry.id   AF-A0A7H0K0B8-F1
#
_cell.length_a   1.000
_cell.length_b   1.000
_cell.length_c   1.000
_cell.angle_alpha   90.00
_cell.angle_beta   90.00
_cell.angle_gamma   90.00
#
_symmetry.space_group_name_H-M   'P 1'
#
loop_
_entity.id
_entity.type
_entity.pdbx_description
1 polymer ?
#
loop_
_entity_poly.entity_id
_entity_poly.type
_entity_poly.pdbx_seq_one_letter_code
_entity_poly.pdbx_strand_id
1 'polypeptide(L)'
;MNHIDTVRKQDPLNAKRFRNPRDTRRLVVVFFAGIAAAIAGTVVGLASDTPWPSLTPLTAGMLISMYCWSMLRGAHDNVDTAPDDQVDEYEHHVLDVWRRRALKAYSALTGIGGFVFMMLGALRDSPSSTALMASGYFMMFTFLVVYPLPMVGYAITFNRKEDNK
;
A
#
# COMPACT_ATOMS: atom_id res chain seq x y z
N MET A 1 6.53 -26.93 24.85
CA MET A 1 6.06 -25.66 24.27
C MET A 1 7.28 -24.79 24.03
N ASN A 2 7.61 -24.46 22.78
CA ASN A 2 8.81 -23.69 22.44
C ASN A 2 8.57 -22.20 22.70
N HIS A 3 9.61 -21.48 23.16
CA HIS A 3 9.54 -20.04 23.44
C HIS A 3 9.10 -19.21 22.22
N ILE A 4 9.37 -19.71 21.01
CA ILE A 4 8.95 -19.11 19.74
C ILE A 4 7.42 -19.14 19.59
N ASP A 5 6.75 -20.18 20.07
CA ASP A 5 5.28 -20.29 20.05
C ASP A 5 4.62 -19.29 21.01
N THR A 6 5.31 -18.93 22.11
CA THR A 6 4.82 -17.94 23.08
C THR A 6 4.89 -16.51 22.54
N VAL A 7 5.91 -16.16 21.75
CA VAL A 7 6.01 -14.85 21.09
C VAL A 7 5.00 -14.73 19.96
N ARG A 8 4.75 -15.79 19.19
CA ARG A 8 3.74 -15.82 18.12
C ARG A 8 2.31 -15.63 18.65
N LYS A 9 2.03 -16.06 19.89
CA LYS A 9 0.74 -15.84 20.56
C LYS A 9 0.61 -14.45 21.19
N GLN A 10 1.72 -13.79 21.52
CA GLN A 10 1.70 -12.41 21.99
C GLN A 10 1.41 -11.51 20.80
N ASP A 11 0.35 -10.71 20.91
CA ASP A 11 0.04 -9.64 19.98
C ASP A 11 0.53 -8.32 20.60
N PRO A 12 1.84 -8.00 20.52
CA PRO A 12 2.43 -6.85 21.23
C PRO A 12 1.85 -5.51 20.74
N LEU A 13 1.25 -5.49 19.56
CA LEU A 13 0.67 -4.31 18.93
C LEU A 13 -0.87 -4.25 19.07
N ASN A 14 -1.49 -5.26 19.68
CA ASN A 14 -2.95 -5.44 19.73
C ASN A 14 -3.59 -5.31 18.33
N ALA A 15 -2.89 -5.82 17.30
CA ALA A 15 -3.30 -5.74 15.91
C ALA A 15 -4.59 -6.51 15.64
N LYS A 16 -4.88 -7.58 16.40
CA LYS A 16 -6.10 -8.39 16.29
C LYS A 16 -7.37 -7.59 16.52
N ARG A 17 -7.32 -6.46 17.24
CA ARG A 17 -8.46 -5.53 17.36
C ARG A 17 -8.95 -5.04 16.00
N PHE A 18 -8.04 -4.87 15.03
CA PHE A 18 -8.35 -4.34 13.70
C PHE A 18 -8.89 -5.41 12.73
N ARG A 19 -9.16 -6.63 13.22
CA ARG A 19 -9.88 -7.66 12.47
C ARG A 19 -11.38 -7.36 12.33
N ASN A 20 -11.93 -6.50 13.20
CA ASN A 20 -13.34 -6.07 13.11
C ASN A 20 -13.59 -5.33 11.78
N PRO A 21 -14.62 -5.67 10.98
CA PRO A 21 -14.90 -5.08 9.67
C PRO A 21 -14.92 -3.56 9.65
N ARG A 22 -15.47 -2.92 10.69
CA ARG A 22 -15.52 -1.45 10.77
C ARG A 22 -14.13 -0.85 10.94
N ASP A 23 -13.30 -1.46 11.77
CA ASP A 23 -11.96 -0.98 12.07
C ASP A 23 -11.00 -1.28 10.91
N THR A 24 -11.11 -2.44 10.26
CA THR A 24 -10.35 -2.75 9.04
C THR A 24 -10.67 -1.76 7.93
N ARG A 25 -11.97 -1.47 7.68
CA ARG A 25 -12.38 -0.53 6.65
C ARG A 25 -11.84 0.87 6.93
N ARG A 26 -11.91 1.33 8.18
CA ARG A 26 -11.31 2.61 8.60
C ARG A 26 -9.80 2.62 8.35
N LEU A 27 -9.12 1.54 8.71
CA LEU A 27 -7.67 1.42 8.58
C LEU A 27 -7.22 1.43 7.11
N VAL A 28 -7.97 0.78 6.21
CA VAL A 28 -7.77 0.84 4.76
C VAL A 28 -8.03 2.26 4.22
N VAL A 29 -9.09 2.93 4.69
CA VAL A 29 -9.39 4.31 4.27
C VAL A 29 -8.29 5.27 4.73
N VAL A 30 -7.84 5.18 5.99
CA VAL A 30 -6.76 6.02 6.52
C VAL A 30 -5.44 5.73 5.79
N PHE A 31 -5.17 4.47 5.46
CA PHE A 31 -4.01 4.08 4.65
C PHE A 31 -3.98 4.81 3.30
N PHE A 32 -5.04 4.69 2.49
CA PHE A 32 -5.08 5.34 1.18
C PHE A 32 -5.21 6.87 1.28
N ALA A 33 -5.87 7.40 2.31
CA ALA A 33 -5.92 8.83 2.55
C ALA A 33 -4.54 9.41 2.88
N GLY A 34 -3.72 8.68 3.64
CA GLY A 34 -2.32 9.05 3.92
C GLY A 34 -1.47 9.11 2.65
N ILE A 35 -1.60 8.10 1.79
CA ILE A 35 -0.93 8.10 0.46
C ILE A 35 -1.44 9.26 -0.40
N ALA A 36 -2.75 9.50 -0.45
CA ALA A 36 -3.32 10.58 -1.24
C ALA A 36 -2.83 11.96 -0.76
N ALA A 37 -2.75 12.18 0.55
CA ALA A 37 -2.19 13.41 1.13
C ALA A 37 -0.70 13.57 0.78
N ALA A 38 0.08 12.49 0.82
CA ALA A 38 1.49 12.50 0.41
C ALA A 38 1.66 12.83 -1.09
N ILE A 39 0.82 12.27 -1.96
CA ILE A 39 0.80 12.59 -3.40
C ILE A 39 0.46 14.06 -3.60
N ALA A 40 -0.62 14.56 -2.99
CA ALA A 40 -1.05 15.95 -3.12
C ALA A 40 0.04 16.92 -2.64
N GLY A 41 0.65 16.65 -1.49
CA GLY A 41 1.77 17.44 -0.97
C GLY A 41 2.98 17.44 -1.91
N THR A 42 3.28 16.29 -2.53
CA THR A 42 4.38 16.18 -3.51
C THR A 42 4.08 16.98 -4.78
N VAL A 43 2.86 16.93 -5.29
CA VAL A 43 2.45 17.70 -6.48
C VAL A 43 2.54 19.21 -6.20
N VAL A 44 2.05 19.66 -5.04
CA VAL A 44 2.15 21.07 -4.63
C VAL A 44 3.63 21.48 -4.47
N GLY A 45 4.46 20.61 -3.90
CA GLY A 45 5.89 20.85 -3.75
C GLY A 45 6.64 20.93 -5.08
N LEU A 46 6.30 20.10 -6.06
CA LEU A 46 6.90 20.16 -7.39
C LEU A 46 6.42 21.38 -8.19
N ALA A 47 5.23 21.90 -7.90
CA ALA A 47 4.65 23.06 -8.55
C ALA A 47 5.08 24.40 -7.93
N SER A 48 5.68 24.39 -6.73
CA SER A 48 6.16 25.58 -6.04
C SER A 48 7.68 25.56 -5.93
N ASP A 49 8.34 26.71 -6.05
CA ASP A 49 9.80 26.81 -5.89
C ASP A 49 10.27 26.62 -4.43
N THR A 50 9.36 26.27 -3.52
CA THR A 50 9.62 26.12 -2.09
C THR A 50 9.67 24.63 -1.73
N PRO A 51 10.84 24.07 -1.37
CA PRO A 51 10.99 22.63 -1.10
C PRO A 51 10.44 22.20 0.27
N TRP A 52 10.31 23.12 1.22
CA TRP A 52 10.00 22.81 2.62
C TRP A 52 8.56 22.35 2.91
N PRO A 53 7.50 22.90 2.27
CA PRO A 53 6.12 22.47 2.51
C PRO A 53 5.77 21.08 1.97
N SER A 54 6.59 20.47 1.11
CA SER A 54 6.28 19.16 0.50
C SER A 54 6.74 17.98 1.35
N LEU A 55 7.78 18.15 2.16
CA LEU A 55 8.39 17.09 2.96
C LEU A 55 7.50 16.65 4.13
N THR A 56 6.80 17.60 4.76
CA THR A 56 5.92 17.31 5.91
C THR A 56 4.71 16.43 5.54
N PRO A 57 3.89 16.72 4.51
CA PRO A 57 2.79 15.85 4.13
C PRO A 57 3.29 14.51 3.56
N LEU A 58 4.43 14.50 2.86
CA LEU A 58 5.04 13.28 2.34
C LEU A 58 5.43 12.33 3.48
N THR A 59 6.22 12.82 4.43
CA THR A 59 6.72 12.03 5.57
C THR A 59 5.58 11.60 6.50
N ALA A 60 4.68 12.51 6.87
CA ALA A 60 3.53 12.17 7.70
C ALA A 60 2.61 11.15 7.02
N GLY A 61 2.29 11.35 5.74
CA GLY A 61 1.46 10.44 4.95
C GLY A 61 2.10 9.05 4.84
N MET A 62 3.41 8.97 4.61
CA MET A 62 4.15 7.71 4.61
C MET A 62 4.12 7.01 5.95
N LEU A 63 4.42 7.70 7.05
CA LEU A 63 4.44 7.10 8.39
C LEU A 63 3.06 6.56 8.78
N ILE A 64 1.99 7.33 8.53
CA ILE A 64 0.62 6.89 8.75
C ILE A 64 0.31 5.65 7.91
N SER A 65 0.68 5.67 6.63
CA SER A 65 0.45 4.55 5.72
C SER A 65 1.22 3.30 6.14
N MET A 66 2.48 3.43 6.56
CA MET A 66 3.30 2.33 7.07
C MET A 66 2.72 1.75 8.37
N TYR A 67 2.23 2.60 9.26
CA TYR A 67 1.57 2.17 10.49
C TYR A 67 0.29 1.38 10.18
N CYS A 68 -0.60 1.92 9.35
CA CYS A 68 -1.81 1.22 8.92
C CYS A 68 -1.46 -0.10 8.21
N TRP A 69 -0.49 -0.10 7.30
CA TRP A 69 -0.07 -1.32 6.62
C TRP A 69 0.43 -2.41 7.58
N SER A 70 1.22 -2.02 8.59
CA SER A 70 1.75 -2.94 9.59
C SER A 70 0.66 -3.51 10.47
N MET A 71 -0.29 -2.68 10.90
CA MET A 71 -1.46 -3.13 11.67
C MET A 71 -2.38 -4.05 10.86
N LEU A 72 -2.59 -3.75 9.57
CA LEU A 72 -3.44 -4.57 8.70
C LEU A 72 -2.86 -5.98 8.50
N ARG A 73 -1.55 -6.08 8.24
CA ARG A 73 -0.87 -7.38 8.12
C ARG A 73 -0.82 -8.13 9.44
N GLY A 74 -0.53 -7.43 10.54
CA GLY A 74 -0.55 -8.01 11.89
C GLY A 74 -1.92 -8.58 12.27
N ALA A 75 -3.01 -7.90 11.88
CA ALA A 75 -4.38 -8.34 12.17
C ALA A 75 -4.79 -9.64 11.45
N HIS A 76 -4.09 -10.00 10.38
CA HIS A 76 -4.36 -11.19 9.56
C HIS A 76 -3.13 -12.10 9.46
N ASP A 77 -2.30 -12.10 10.51
CA ASP A 77 -1.19 -13.03 10.70
C ASP A 77 -0.17 -13.09 9.53
N ASN A 78 -0.02 -11.99 8.77
CA ASN A 78 0.84 -11.89 7.58
C ASN A 78 0.57 -12.98 6.52
N VAL A 79 -0.70 -13.35 6.35
CA VAL A 79 -1.15 -14.37 5.38
C VAL A 79 -0.64 -14.13 3.96
N ASP A 80 -0.36 -12.88 3.59
CA ASP A 80 0.21 -12.52 2.29
C ASP A 80 1.62 -13.08 2.02
N THR A 81 2.32 -13.45 3.09
CA THR A 81 3.69 -14.01 3.10
C THR A 81 3.78 -15.41 3.72
N ALA A 82 2.65 -15.96 4.16
CA ALA A 82 2.61 -17.30 4.75
C ALA A 82 2.92 -18.37 3.67
N PRO A 83 3.59 -19.47 4.04
CA PRO A 83 3.85 -20.57 3.12
C PRO A 83 2.54 -21.29 2.76
N ASP A 84 2.53 -21.90 1.56
CA ASP A 84 1.29 -22.36 0.94
C ASP A 84 0.55 -23.45 1.73
N ASP A 85 1.27 -24.20 2.57
CA ASP A 85 0.75 -25.27 3.43
C ASP A 85 -0.03 -24.75 4.67
N GLN A 86 0.12 -23.47 5.01
CA GLN A 86 -0.51 -22.84 6.19
C GLN A 86 -1.76 -22.02 5.86
N VAL A 87 -2.08 -21.86 4.58
CA VAL A 87 -3.18 -21.03 4.08
C VAL A 87 -4.23 -21.93 3.45
N ASP A 88 -5.51 -21.69 3.77
CA ASP A 88 -6.62 -22.48 3.22
C ASP A 88 -6.70 -22.34 1.68
N GLU A 89 -7.18 -23.37 0.99
CA GLU A 89 -7.29 -23.37 -0.47
C GLU A 89 -8.15 -22.20 -0.99
N TYR A 90 -9.21 -21.86 -0.25
CA TYR A 90 -10.03 -20.69 -0.56
C TYR A 90 -9.29 -19.36 -0.31
N GLU A 91 -8.53 -19.25 0.78
CA GLU A 91 -7.72 -18.06 1.10
C GLU A 91 -6.66 -17.79 0.03
N HIS A 92 -5.99 -18.86 -0.42
CA HIS A 92 -5.07 -18.85 -1.56
C HIS A 92 -5.74 -18.34 -2.82
N HIS A 93 -6.90 -18.89 -3.18
CA HIS A 93 -7.61 -18.46 -4.37
C HIS A 93 -7.95 -16.96 -4.34
N VAL A 94 -8.40 -16.45 -3.18
CA VAL A 94 -8.68 -15.01 -3.01
C VAL A 94 -7.41 -14.18 -3.17
N LEU A 95 -6.30 -14.57 -2.53
CA LEU A 95 -5.03 -13.87 -2.65
C LEU A 95 -4.55 -13.84 -4.11
N ASP A 96 -4.65 -14.95 -4.82
CA ASP A 96 -4.25 -15.07 -6.22
C ASP A 96 -5.05 -14.16 -7.17
N VAL A 97 -6.36 -14.04 -6.94
CA VAL A 97 -7.20 -13.12 -7.70
C VAL A 97 -6.73 -11.69 -7.50
N TRP A 98 -6.45 -11.30 -6.26
CA TRP A 98 -5.98 -9.94 -5.98
C TRP A 98 -4.54 -9.70 -6.40
N ARG A 99 -3.64 -10.68 -6.31
CA ARG A 99 -2.28 -10.63 -6.88
C ARG A 99 -2.34 -10.40 -8.39
N ARG A 100 -3.20 -11.12 -9.11
CA ARG A 100 -3.41 -10.89 -10.56
C ARG A 100 -3.94 -9.50 -10.87
N ARG A 101 -4.88 -8.97 -10.07
CA ARG A 101 -5.39 -7.60 -10.21
C ARG A 101 -4.30 -6.56 -9.92
N ALA A 102 -3.52 -6.76 -8.86
CA ALA A 102 -2.41 -5.90 -8.49
C ALA A 102 -1.35 -5.87 -9.60
N LEU A 103 -0.96 -7.03 -10.14
CA LEU A 103 -0.03 -7.11 -11.27
C LEU A 103 -0.55 -6.38 -12.50
N LYS A 104 -1.82 -6.57 -12.87
CA LYS A 104 -2.44 -5.82 -13.98
C LYS A 104 -2.40 -4.31 -13.75
N ALA A 105 -2.73 -3.85 -12.53
CA ALA A 105 -2.67 -2.44 -12.16
C ALA A 105 -1.23 -1.91 -12.22
N TYR A 106 -0.26 -2.66 -11.70
CA TYR A 106 1.16 -2.32 -11.72
C TYR A 106 1.67 -2.17 -13.15
N SER A 107 1.40 -3.16 -14.01
CA SER A 107 1.79 -3.15 -15.43
C SER A 107 1.15 -1.98 -16.17
N ALA A 108 -0.13 -1.71 -15.96
CA ALA A 108 -0.83 -0.60 -16.60
C ALA A 108 -0.26 0.76 -16.16
N LEU A 109 -0.10 0.96 -14.85
CA LEU A 109 0.47 2.21 -14.31
C LEU A 109 1.90 2.41 -14.80
N THR A 110 2.76 1.41 -14.70
CA THR A 110 4.16 1.51 -15.12
C THR A 110 4.27 1.72 -16.63
N GLY A 111 3.42 1.07 -17.43
CA GLY A 111 3.37 1.26 -18.88
C GLY A 111 2.95 2.68 -19.25
N ILE A 112 1.85 3.18 -18.68
CA ILE A 112 1.35 4.54 -18.93
C ILE A 112 2.36 5.58 -18.44
N GLY A 113 2.85 5.44 -17.21
CA GLY A 113 3.82 6.36 -16.61
C GLY A 113 5.13 6.38 -17.39
N GLY A 114 5.67 5.21 -17.74
CA GLY A 114 6.87 5.10 -18.56
C GLY A 114 6.71 5.78 -19.92
N PHE A 115 5.58 5.57 -20.59
CA PHE A 115 5.28 6.25 -21.86
C PHE A 115 5.21 7.77 -21.70
N VAL A 116 4.54 8.28 -20.66
CA VAL A 116 4.43 9.72 -20.38
C VAL A 116 5.81 10.33 -20.10
N PHE A 117 6.62 9.73 -19.24
CA PHE A 117 7.96 10.24 -18.93
C PHE A 117 8.90 10.15 -20.15
N MET A 118 8.77 9.12 -20.97
CA MET A 118 9.52 9.00 -22.23
C MET A 118 9.15 10.13 -23.20
N MET A 119 7.86 10.42 -23.38
CA MET A 119 7.41 11.53 -24.22
C MET A 119 7.85 12.89 -23.67
N LEU A 120 7.80 13.10 -22.36
CA LEU A 120 8.30 14.32 -21.74
C LEU A 120 9.80 14.51 -21.97
N GLY A 121 10.59 13.45 -21.87
CA GLY A 121 12.02 13.50 -22.16
C GLY A 121 12.31 13.83 -23.64
N ALA A 122 11.61 13.16 -24.56
CA ALA A 122 11.81 13.34 -26.00
C ALA A 122 11.36 14.72 -26.51
N LEU A 123 10.27 15.28 -25.97
CA LEU A 123 9.70 16.55 -26.45
C LEU A 123 10.33 17.79 -25.81
N ARG A 124 10.82 17.67 -24.57
CA ARG A 124 11.32 18.82 -23.80
C ARG A 124 12.84 18.93 -23.78
N ASP A 125 13.54 17.95 -24.35
CA ASP A 125 15.01 17.86 -24.52
C ASP A 125 15.82 18.52 -23.39
N SER A 126 15.49 18.14 -22.16
CA SER A 126 16.12 18.70 -20.97
C SER A 126 16.07 17.69 -19.83
N PRO A 127 17.22 17.23 -19.30
CA PRO A 127 17.29 16.51 -18.04
C PRO A 127 17.03 17.49 -16.90
N SER A 128 15.80 18.00 -16.80
CA SER A 128 15.38 18.82 -15.68
C SER A 128 15.29 17.95 -14.43
N SER A 129 15.97 18.38 -13.36
CA SER A 129 15.98 17.69 -12.06
C SER A 129 14.56 17.37 -11.56
N THR A 130 13.60 18.26 -11.85
CA THR A 130 12.17 18.10 -11.53
C THR A 130 11.50 16.92 -12.23
N ALA A 131 11.79 16.68 -13.52
CA ALA A 131 11.22 15.54 -14.25
C ALA A 131 11.76 14.20 -13.72
N LEU A 132 13.04 14.15 -13.38
CA LEU A 132 13.66 12.99 -12.74
C LEU A 132 13.02 12.72 -11.36
N MET A 133 12.89 13.76 -10.53
CA MET A 133 12.19 13.65 -9.25
C MET A 133 10.74 13.17 -9.40
N ALA A 134 9.99 13.75 -10.34
CA ALA A 134 8.62 13.36 -10.61
C ALA A 134 8.51 11.88 -11.02
N SER A 135 9.46 11.37 -11.83
CA SER A 135 9.51 9.96 -12.20
C SER A 135 9.78 9.04 -11.01
N GLY A 136 10.69 9.44 -10.11
CA GLY A 136 10.96 8.70 -8.87
C GLY A 136 9.75 8.66 -7.94
N TYR A 137 9.08 9.79 -7.74
CA TYR A 137 7.83 9.86 -6.98
C TYR A 137 6.73 8.99 -7.60
N PHE A 138 6.59 9.02 -8.93
CA PHE A 138 5.63 8.18 -9.63
C PHE A 138 5.88 6.68 -9.39
N MET A 139 7.13 6.21 -9.52
CA MET A 139 7.48 4.82 -9.26
C MET A 139 7.18 4.41 -7.81
N MET A 140 7.58 5.27 -6.86
CA MET A 140 7.36 5.04 -5.44
C MET A 140 5.87 4.98 -5.08
N PHE A 141 5.05 5.92 -5.54
CA PHE A 141 3.61 5.90 -5.27
C PHE A 141 2.90 4.74 -5.98
N THR A 142 3.34 4.39 -7.18
CA THR A 142 2.84 3.19 -7.88
C THR A 142 3.07 1.94 -7.03
N PHE A 143 4.27 1.77 -6.48
CA PHE A 143 4.57 0.67 -5.56
C PHE A 143 3.68 0.73 -4.31
N LEU A 144 3.61 1.88 -3.63
CA LEU A 144 2.85 2.04 -2.37
C LEU A 144 1.34 1.82 -2.52
N VAL A 145 0.77 2.13 -3.69
CA VAL A 145 -0.65 1.90 -3.96
C VAL A 145 -0.92 0.44 -4.32
N VAL A 146 -0.05 -0.18 -5.12
CA VAL A 146 -0.32 -1.48 -5.74
C VAL A 146 0.13 -2.65 -4.87
N TYR A 147 1.29 -2.55 -4.22
CA TYR A 147 1.84 -3.61 -3.38
C TYR A 147 0.88 -4.09 -2.26
N PRO A 148 0.14 -3.21 -1.57
CA PRO A 148 -0.82 -3.60 -0.53
C PRO A 148 -2.11 -4.24 -1.03
N LEU A 149 -2.44 -4.13 -2.32
CA LEU A 149 -3.76 -4.52 -2.85
C LEU A 149 -4.14 -5.97 -2.58
N PRO A 150 -3.24 -6.97 -2.68
CA PRO A 150 -3.57 -8.36 -2.35
C PRO A 150 -4.09 -8.51 -0.92
N MET A 151 -3.40 -7.90 0.03
CA MET A 151 -3.71 -7.98 1.44
C MET A 151 -4.95 -7.16 1.81
N VAL A 152 -5.11 -5.97 1.24
CA VAL A 152 -6.33 -5.15 1.41
C VAL A 152 -7.54 -5.88 0.84
N GLY A 153 -7.40 -6.46 -0.35
CA GLY A 153 -8.43 -7.24 -1.01
C GLY A 153 -8.84 -8.47 -0.22
N TYR A 154 -7.85 -9.18 0.34
CA TYR A 154 -8.06 -10.28 1.28
C TYR A 154 -8.87 -9.82 2.50
N ALA A 155 -8.39 -8.79 3.22
CA ALA A 155 -9.03 -8.29 4.43
C ALA A 155 -10.49 -7.88 4.21
N ILE A 156 -10.78 -7.20 3.08
CA ILE A 156 -12.16 -6.82 2.71
C ILE A 156 -13.02 -8.05 2.43
N THR A 157 -12.47 -9.08 1.79
CA THR A 157 -13.21 -10.30 1.39
C THR A 157 -13.62 -11.12 2.62
N PHE A 158 -12.73 -11.25 3.60
CA PHE A 158 -12.98 -12.07 4.79
C PHE A 158 -13.74 -11.32 5.88
N ASN A 159 -13.54 -10.02 6.05
CA ASN A 159 -14.28 -9.26 7.06
C ASN A 159 -15.74 -9.00 6.66
N ARG A 160 -16.10 -9.16 5.38
CA ARG A 160 -17.51 -9.15 4.94
C ARG A 160 -18.31 -10.37 5.42
N LYS A 161 -17.65 -11.49 5.76
CA LYS A 161 -18.34 -12.72 6.19
C LYS A 161 -18.78 -12.68 7.66
N GLU A 162 -18.22 -11.80 8.49
CA GLU A 162 -18.56 -11.70 9.92
C GLU A 162 -19.85 -10.88 10.18
N ASP A 163 -20.27 -10.03 9.24
CA ASP A 163 -21.51 -9.21 9.37
C ASP A 163 -22.81 -9.99 9.10
N ASN A 164 -22.74 -11.25 8.66
CA ASN A 164 -23.89 -12.11 8.31
C ASN A 164 -24.22 -13.19 9.37
N LYS A 165 -23.79 -13.00 10.62
CA LYS A 165 -24.17 -13.83 11.77
C LYS A 165 -24.75 -12.94 12.87
#